data_AF-A0A2W6SSU8-F1
#
_entry.id   AF-A0A2W6SSU8-F1
#
_cell.length_a   1.000
_cell.length_b   1.000
_cell.length_c   1.000
_cell.angle_alpha   90.00
_cell.angle_beta   90.00
_cell.angle_gamma   90.00
#
_symmetry.space_group_name_H-M   'P 1'
#
loop_
_entity.id
_entity.type
_entity.pdbx_description
1 polymer ?
#
loop_
_entity_poly.entity_id
_entity_poly.type
_entity_poly.pdbx_seq_one_letter_code
_entity_poly.pdbx_strand_id
1 'polypeptide(L)'
;PGFIVNRIARPYYGEGLRIVEENIATVEQVDEAMKTIGNFKMGPFELMDLIGVDVNFSVTKTVYNEYFYDPKYKPSLLQQRMSEAKLHGRKAGKGFYDYSENAQNPVAQKDDALYQQIFLRIISMLINEAVEAKRLGVANDEDLELAMQKGVNYPKGLLTWGKEIGYAKISETLQNLYEEYQEERYRQSPLLRKLN
;
A
#
# COMPACT_ATOMS: atom_id res chain seq x y z
N PRO A 1 5.04 12.87 -14.74
CA PRO A 1 4.02 11.78 -14.62
C PRO A 1 4.37 10.71 -13.56
N GLY A 2 5.57 10.11 -13.58
CA GLY A 2 5.92 8.99 -12.69
C GLY A 2 6.01 9.31 -11.19
N PHE A 3 6.25 10.58 -10.83
CA PHE A 3 6.38 11.00 -9.44
C PHE A 3 5.08 10.89 -8.64
N ILE A 4 3.95 11.18 -9.28
CA ILE A 4 2.61 11.15 -8.66
C ILE A 4 2.18 9.71 -8.41
N VAL A 5 2.35 8.83 -9.40
CA VAL A 5 2.03 7.40 -9.29
C VAL A 5 2.88 6.75 -8.20
N ASN A 6 4.18 7.04 -8.17
CA ASN A 6 5.08 6.48 -7.17
C ASN A 6 4.68 6.90 -5.76
N ARG A 7 4.29 8.17 -5.56
CA ARG A 7 3.79 8.69 -4.29
C ARG A 7 2.48 8.01 -3.87
N ILE A 8 1.46 8.06 -4.72
CA ILE A 8 0.12 7.53 -4.39
C ILE A 8 0.16 6.02 -4.14
N ALA A 9 1.04 5.28 -4.82
CA ALA A 9 1.18 3.85 -4.63
C ALA A 9 1.97 3.46 -3.36
N ARG A 10 2.67 4.38 -2.67
CA ARG A 10 3.51 4.04 -1.50
C ARG A 10 2.74 3.32 -0.38
N PRO A 11 1.53 3.74 0.01
CA PRO A 11 0.79 3.07 1.08
C PRO A 11 0.46 1.61 0.79
N TYR A 12 0.38 1.20 -0.49
CA TYR A 12 0.14 -0.20 -0.85
C TYR A 12 1.19 -1.13 -0.24
N TYR A 13 2.46 -0.74 -0.36
CA TYR A 13 3.59 -1.48 0.22
C TYR A 13 3.74 -1.17 1.71
N GLY A 14 3.69 0.12 2.06
CA GLY A 14 3.99 0.59 3.41
C GLY A 14 3.01 0.07 4.46
N GLU A 15 1.70 0.01 4.17
CA GLU A 15 0.73 -0.55 5.11
C GLU A 15 0.81 -2.07 5.15
N GLY A 16 1.04 -2.76 4.02
CA GLY A 16 1.25 -4.21 4.03
C GLY A 16 2.42 -4.60 4.93
N LEU A 17 3.56 -3.92 4.79
CA LEU A 17 4.74 -4.10 5.64
C LEU A 17 4.42 -3.87 7.12
N ARG A 18 3.69 -2.79 7.44
CA ARG A 18 3.35 -2.46 8.82
C ARG A 18 2.44 -3.48 9.47
N ILE A 19 1.43 -3.97 8.75
CA ILE A 19 0.53 -5.04 9.22
C ILE A 19 1.33 -6.30 9.60
N VAL A 20 2.34 -6.66 8.79
CA VAL A 20 3.22 -7.81 9.08
C VAL A 20 4.18 -7.53 10.23
N GLU A 21 4.79 -6.34 10.29
CA GLU A 21 5.68 -5.94 11.39
C GLU A 21 4.97 -5.95 12.76
N GLU A 22 3.68 -5.63 12.78
CA GLU A 22 2.82 -5.65 13.99
C GLU A 22 2.26 -7.04 14.31
N ASN A 23 2.59 -8.08 13.51
CA ASN A 23 2.06 -9.44 13.62
C ASN A 23 0.53 -9.53 13.54
N ILE A 24 -0.11 -8.61 12.82
CA ILE A 24 -1.57 -8.63 12.61
C ILE A 24 -1.96 -9.71 11.61
N ALA A 25 -1.16 -9.91 10.57
CA ALA A 25 -1.38 -10.90 9.53
C ALA A 25 -0.06 -11.41 8.95
N THR A 26 -0.08 -12.57 8.30
CA THR A 26 1.07 -13.06 7.55
C THR A 26 1.18 -12.37 6.18
N VAL A 27 2.36 -12.48 5.55
CA VAL A 27 2.63 -12.01 4.19
C VAL A 27 1.56 -12.51 3.21
N GLU A 28 1.25 -13.81 3.27
CA GLU A 28 0.29 -14.48 2.41
C GLU A 28 -1.12 -13.98 2.63
N GLN A 29 -1.52 -13.74 3.88
CA GLN A 29 -2.86 -13.23 4.20
C GLN A 29 -3.04 -11.81 3.68
N VAL A 30 -2.02 -10.95 3.78
CA VAL A 30 -2.08 -9.60 3.22
C VAL A 30 -2.21 -9.63 1.70
N ASP A 31 -1.38 -10.45 1.04
CA ASP A 31 -1.44 -10.60 -0.41
C ASP A 31 -2.79 -11.15 -0.87
N GLU A 32 -3.31 -12.17 -0.18
CA GLU A 32 -4.58 -12.78 -0.50
C GLU A 32 -5.76 -11.85 -0.26
N ALA A 33 -5.77 -11.06 0.82
CA ALA A 33 -6.81 -10.05 1.06
C ALA A 33 -6.87 -9.01 -0.07
N MET A 34 -5.70 -8.52 -0.51
CA MET A 34 -5.65 -7.53 -1.59
C MET A 34 -6.04 -8.13 -2.94
N LYS A 35 -5.69 -9.39 -3.22
CA LYS A 35 -6.11 -10.08 -4.44
C LYS A 35 -7.61 -10.41 -4.46
N THR A 36 -8.14 -10.96 -3.37
CA THR A 36 -9.52 -11.49 -3.34
C THR A 36 -10.57 -10.41 -3.17
N ILE A 37 -10.38 -9.46 -2.25
CA ILE A 37 -11.35 -8.38 -2.00
C ILE A 37 -11.09 -7.21 -2.95
N GLY A 38 -9.82 -6.82 -3.07
CA GLY A 38 -9.42 -5.67 -3.87
C GLY A 38 -9.28 -5.94 -5.37
N ASN A 39 -9.32 -7.20 -5.81
CA ASN A 39 -9.10 -7.62 -7.19
C ASN A 39 -7.76 -7.13 -7.80
N PHE A 40 -6.76 -6.88 -6.95
CA PHE A 40 -5.42 -6.57 -7.42
C PHE A 40 -4.80 -7.82 -8.05
N LYS A 41 -4.03 -7.64 -9.13
CA LYS A 41 -3.42 -8.78 -9.85
C LYS A 41 -2.37 -9.53 -9.01
N MET A 42 -1.66 -8.80 -8.15
CA MET A 42 -0.67 -9.33 -7.21
C MET A 42 -0.86 -8.58 -5.90
N GLY A 43 -0.57 -9.24 -4.79
CA GLY A 43 -0.50 -8.57 -3.49
C GLY A 43 0.76 -7.71 -3.34
N PRO A 44 0.85 -6.87 -2.29
CA PRO A 44 2.00 -6.00 -2.08
C PRO A 44 3.33 -6.75 -1.96
N PHE A 45 3.37 -7.95 -1.37
CA PHE A 45 4.60 -8.70 -1.15
C PHE A 45 5.07 -9.44 -2.41
N GLU A 46 4.17 -10.15 -3.09
CA GLU A 46 4.39 -10.72 -4.43
C GLU A 46 4.91 -9.66 -5.41
N LEU A 47 4.32 -8.46 -5.36
CA LEU A 47 4.73 -7.36 -6.22
C LEU A 47 6.09 -6.78 -5.83
N MET A 48 6.40 -6.65 -4.54
CA MET A 48 7.75 -6.25 -4.10
C MET A 48 8.81 -7.26 -4.52
N ASP A 49 8.52 -8.55 -4.43
CA ASP A 49 9.45 -9.60 -4.86
C ASP A 49 9.62 -9.65 -6.38
N LEU A 50 8.59 -9.29 -7.14
CA LEU A 50 8.69 -9.14 -8.59
C LEU A 50 9.53 -7.93 -8.99
N ILE A 51 9.32 -6.77 -8.35
CA ILE A 51 10.07 -5.53 -8.61
C ILE A 51 11.52 -5.67 -8.15
N GLY A 52 11.74 -6.36 -7.03
CA GLY A 52 12.96 -6.36 -6.26
C GLY A 52 12.80 -5.53 -4.99
N VAL A 53 12.98 -6.17 -3.83
CA VAL A 53 12.81 -5.54 -2.51
C VAL A 53 13.75 -4.35 -2.33
N ASP A 54 14.98 -4.45 -2.81
CA ASP A 54 15.98 -3.37 -2.83
C ASP A 54 15.55 -2.18 -3.69
N VAL A 55 15.00 -2.44 -4.88
CA VAL A 55 14.53 -1.41 -5.79
C VAL A 55 13.32 -0.69 -5.17
N ASN A 56 12.34 -1.44 -4.66
CA ASN A 56 11.17 -0.86 -4.01
C ASN A 56 11.58 -0.02 -2.78
N PHE A 57 12.48 -0.54 -1.94
CA PHE A 57 13.01 0.18 -0.78
C PHE A 57 13.74 1.46 -1.16
N SER A 58 14.57 1.42 -2.22
CA SER A 58 15.26 2.62 -2.70
C SER A 58 14.28 3.70 -3.15
N VAL A 59 13.22 3.34 -3.89
CA VAL A 59 12.17 4.29 -4.30
C VAL A 59 11.44 4.85 -3.08
N THR A 60 11.12 4.03 -2.09
CA THR A 60 10.49 4.50 -0.85
C THR A 60 11.36 5.51 -0.10
N LYS A 61 12.68 5.25 0.02
CA LYS A 61 13.63 6.22 0.62
C LYS A 61 13.70 7.53 -0.15
N THR A 62 13.71 7.47 -1.49
CA THR A 62 13.70 8.66 -2.35
C THR A 62 12.45 9.50 -2.11
N VAL A 63 11.26 8.88 -2.17
CA VAL A 63 9.99 9.58 -1.88
C VAL A 63 9.98 10.15 -0.46
N TYR A 64 10.44 9.39 0.54
CA TYR A 64 10.50 9.88 1.92
C TYR A 64 11.36 11.14 2.05
N ASN A 65 12.54 11.16 1.42
CA ASN A 65 13.43 12.31 1.43
C ASN A 65 12.86 13.51 0.65
N GLU A 66 12.29 13.27 -0.54
CA GLU A 66 11.73 14.31 -1.41
C GLU A 66 10.48 14.97 -0.81
N TYR A 67 9.75 14.25 0.05
CA TYR A 67 8.61 14.77 0.80
C TYR A 67 8.99 15.18 2.23
N PHE A 68 10.23 15.64 2.44
CA PHE A 68 10.71 16.22 3.69
C PHE A 68 10.47 15.33 4.91
N TYR A 69 10.67 14.02 4.75
CA TYR A 69 10.55 13.03 5.81
C TYR A 69 9.13 12.91 6.39
N ASP A 70 8.11 13.13 5.56
CA ASP A 70 6.71 12.91 5.91
C ASP A 70 6.48 11.47 6.43
N PRO A 71 5.97 11.28 7.68
CA PRO A 71 5.76 9.97 8.28
C PRO A 71 4.92 8.99 7.44
N LYS A 72 4.09 9.49 6.52
CA LYS A 72 3.34 8.68 5.54
C LYS A 72 4.22 7.79 4.68
N TYR A 73 5.41 8.28 4.33
CA TYR A 73 6.33 7.58 3.44
C TYR A 73 7.52 6.96 4.19
N LYS A 74 7.46 6.93 5.53
CA LYS A 74 8.53 6.36 6.37
C LYS A 74 8.86 4.93 5.91
N PRO A 75 10.13 4.64 5.56
CA PRO A 75 10.56 3.29 5.18
C PRO A 75 10.42 2.29 6.33
N SER A 76 10.16 1.03 5.99
CA SER A 76 10.03 -0.09 6.93
C SER A 76 11.39 -0.68 7.29
N LEU A 77 11.54 -1.09 8.56
CA LEU A 77 12.74 -1.78 9.05
C LEU A 77 12.83 -3.21 8.51
N LEU A 78 11.69 -3.91 8.38
CA LEU A 78 11.62 -5.21 7.72
C LEU A 78 12.16 -5.12 6.29
N GLN A 79 11.67 -4.15 5.52
CA GLN A 79 12.11 -3.97 4.14
C GLN A 79 13.60 -3.64 4.05
N GLN A 80 14.11 -2.80 4.96
CA GLN A 80 15.53 -2.48 5.06
C GLN A 80 16.38 -3.73 5.31
N ARG A 81 16.03 -4.52 6.32
CA ARG A 81 16.77 -5.74 6.70
C ARG A 81 16.81 -6.75 5.55
N MET A 82 15.71 -6.93 4.84
CA MET A 82 15.65 -7.82 3.67
C MET A 82 16.54 -7.33 2.54
N SER A 83 16.55 -6.03 2.26
CA SER A 83 17.43 -5.43 1.26
C SER A 83 18.91 -5.63 1.60
N GLU A 84 19.29 -5.39 2.86
CA GLU A 84 20.66 -5.58 3.37
C GLU A 84 21.09 -7.06 3.35
N ALA A 85 20.16 -7.97 3.64
CA ALA A 85 20.36 -9.42 3.58
C ALA A 85 20.36 -10.00 2.15
N LYS A 86 20.23 -9.16 1.11
CA LYS A 86 20.15 -9.57 -0.30
C LYS A 86 18.95 -10.46 -0.64
N LEU A 87 17.89 -10.40 0.15
CA LEU A 87 16.61 -11.06 -0.12
C LEU A 87 15.80 -10.20 -1.09
N HIS A 88 16.27 -10.11 -2.34
CA HIS A 88 15.74 -9.17 -3.34
C HIS A 88 14.59 -9.74 -4.17
N GLY A 89 13.88 -10.75 -3.68
CA GLY A 89 12.74 -11.35 -4.38
C GLY A 89 13.17 -12.29 -5.50
N ARG A 90 12.38 -12.31 -6.59
CA ARG A 90 12.51 -13.30 -7.67
C ARG A 90 13.90 -13.31 -8.30
N LYS A 91 14.50 -12.14 -8.51
CA LYS A 91 15.84 -12.03 -9.12
C LYS A 91 16.96 -12.63 -8.27
N ALA A 92 16.75 -12.80 -6.97
CA ALA A 92 17.69 -13.39 -6.03
C ALA A 92 17.30 -14.83 -5.61
N GLY A 93 16.20 -15.37 -6.16
CA GLY A 93 15.64 -16.66 -5.74
C GLY A 93 14.95 -16.64 -4.39
N LYS A 94 14.99 -15.53 -3.64
CA LYS A 94 14.33 -15.40 -2.33
C LYS A 94 14.05 -13.94 -1.97
N GLY A 95 12.86 -13.68 -1.46
CA GLY A 95 12.42 -12.40 -0.90
C GLY A 95 11.47 -12.64 0.27
N PHE A 96 10.25 -12.11 0.18
CA PHE A 96 9.17 -12.49 1.09
C PHE A 96 8.74 -13.94 0.87
N TYR A 97 8.79 -14.37 -0.39
CA TYR A 97 8.59 -15.75 -0.81
C TYR A 97 9.91 -16.41 -1.21
N ASP A 98 9.93 -17.74 -1.13
CA ASP A 98 11.02 -18.56 -1.64
C ASP A 98 10.73 -18.96 -3.09
N TYR A 99 11.68 -18.67 -3.99
CA TYR A 99 11.60 -18.93 -5.42
C TYR A 99 12.63 -19.96 -5.88
N SER A 100 13.28 -20.68 -4.95
CA SER A 100 14.13 -21.81 -5.31
C SER A 100 13.31 -22.95 -5.93
N GLU A 101 13.98 -23.81 -6.70
CA GLU A 101 13.33 -25.03 -7.21
C GLU A 101 12.78 -25.87 -6.04
N ASN A 102 11.53 -26.33 -6.16
CA ASN A 102 10.80 -27.08 -5.13
C ASN A 102 10.50 -26.35 -3.81
N ALA A 103 10.63 -25.02 -3.78
CA ALA A 103 10.20 -24.23 -2.62
C ALA A 103 8.71 -24.43 -2.34
N GLN A 104 8.37 -24.69 -1.07
CA GLN A 104 6.99 -24.70 -0.58
C GLN A 104 6.75 -23.39 0.16
N ASN A 105 6.07 -22.46 -0.50
CA ASN A 105 5.63 -21.23 0.15
C ASN A 105 4.43 -21.51 1.06
N PRO A 106 4.29 -20.79 2.17
CA PRO A 106 3.12 -20.90 3.01
C PRO A 106 1.85 -20.58 2.22
N VAL A 107 0.74 -21.21 2.61
CA VAL A 107 -0.58 -20.93 2.04
C VAL A 107 -1.34 -20.08 3.03
N ALA A 108 -1.95 -18.99 2.56
CA ALA A 108 -2.74 -18.11 3.40
C ALA A 108 -3.89 -18.90 4.06
N GLN A 109 -4.01 -18.81 5.38
CA GLN A 109 -5.20 -19.28 6.06
C GLN A 109 -6.29 -18.24 5.89
N LYS A 110 -7.37 -18.65 5.18
CA LYS A 110 -8.47 -17.77 4.85
C LYS A 110 -9.19 -17.30 6.12
N ASP A 111 -9.28 -15.98 6.26
CA ASP A 111 -10.05 -15.30 7.30
C ASP A 111 -10.71 -14.06 6.69
N ASP A 112 -12.02 -14.16 6.40
CA ASP A 112 -12.75 -13.10 5.69
C ASP A 112 -12.82 -11.80 6.49
N ALA A 113 -12.90 -11.87 7.83
CA ALA A 113 -12.96 -10.70 8.68
C ALA A 113 -11.61 -9.96 8.71
N LEU A 114 -10.52 -10.72 8.89
CA LEU A 114 -9.16 -10.18 8.83
C LEU A 114 -8.87 -9.61 7.43
N TYR A 115 -9.29 -10.28 6.36
CA TYR A 115 -9.04 -9.80 5.00
C TYR A 115 -9.75 -8.48 4.75
N GLN A 116 -10.99 -8.33 5.23
CA GLN A 116 -11.73 -7.08 5.13
C GLN A 116 -11.03 -5.96 5.91
N GLN A 117 -10.46 -6.26 7.09
CA GLN A 117 -9.69 -5.30 7.88
C GLN A 117 -8.41 -4.86 7.15
N ILE A 118 -7.64 -5.81 6.61
CA ILE A 118 -6.43 -5.55 5.82
C ILE A 118 -6.76 -4.67 4.62
N PHE A 119 -7.76 -5.08 3.84
CA PHE A 119 -8.18 -4.37 2.64
C PHE A 119 -8.60 -2.93 2.97
N LEU A 120 -9.46 -2.75 3.98
CA LEU A 120 -9.92 -1.41 4.38
C LEU A 120 -8.78 -0.52 4.87
N ARG A 121 -7.83 -1.05 5.64
CA ARG A 121 -6.65 -0.29 6.11
C ARG A 121 -5.80 0.20 4.93
N ILE A 122 -5.44 -0.70 4.01
CA ILE A 122 -4.58 -0.37 2.87
C ILE A 122 -5.31 0.57 1.90
N ILE A 123 -6.55 0.24 1.51
CA ILE A 123 -7.30 1.03 0.53
C ILE A 123 -7.63 2.43 1.05
N SER A 124 -7.91 2.58 2.34
CA SER A 124 -8.20 3.89 2.94
C SER A 124 -7.00 4.83 2.84
N MET A 125 -5.79 4.30 3.06
CA MET A 125 -4.56 5.09 2.90
C MET A 125 -4.30 5.47 1.44
N LEU A 126 -4.55 4.57 0.49
CA LEU A 126 -4.43 4.88 -0.94
C LEU A 126 -5.45 5.95 -1.39
N ILE A 127 -6.71 5.81 -0.98
CA ILE A 127 -7.76 6.78 -1.28
C ILE A 127 -7.42 8.13 -0.67
N ASN A 128 -6.92 8.16 0.58
CA ASN A 128 -6.49 9.39 1.23
C ASN A 128 -5.40 10.13 0.42
N GLU A 129 -4.42 9.40 -0.14
CA GLU A 129 -3.39 9.99 -0.99
C GLU A 129 -3.94 10.51 -2.32
N ALA A 130 -4.90 9.81 -2.93
CA ALA A 130 -5.56 10.27 -4.14
C ALA A 130 -6.42 11.54 -3.89
N VAL A 131 -7.15 11.58 -2.79
CA VAL A 131 -7.93 12.74 -2.35
C VAL A 131 -7.02 13.92 -2.03
N GLU A 132 -5.86 13.68 -1.43
CA GLU A 132 -4.88 14.73 -1.17
C GLU A 132 -4.24 15.25 -2.46
N ALA A 133 -3.93 14.37 -3.41
CA ALA A 133 -3.44 14.78 -4.74
C ALA A 133 -4.47 15.65 -5.46
N LYS A 134 -5.76 15.28 -5.41
CA LYS A 134 -6.87 16.11 -5.90
C LYS A 134 -6.92 17.47 -5.19
N ARG A 135 -6.85 17.49 -3.86
CA ARG A 135 -6.89 18.74 -3.06
C ARG A 135 -5.77 19.71 -3.43
N LEU A 136 -4.59 19.17 -3.70
CA LEU A 136 -3.40 19.95 -4.08
C LEU A 136 -3.40 20.37 -5.55
N GLY A 137 -4.41 19.99 -6.34
CA GLY A 137 -4.50 20.34 -7.76
C GLY A 137 -3.40 19.69 -8.60
N VAL A 138 -2.90 18.52 -8.19
CA VAL A 138 -1.79 17.82 -8.84
C VAL A 138 -2.16 17.38 -10.26
N ALA A 139 -3.40 16.91 -10.45
CA ALA A 139 -4.02 16.60 -11.72
C ALA A 139 -5.56 16.60 -11.55
N ASN A 140 -6.30 16.54 -12.66
CA ASN A 140 -7.75 16.34 -12.60
C ASN A 140 -8.09 14.89 -12.18
N ASP A 141 -9.35 14.65 -11.81
CA ASP A 141 -9.80 13.33 -11.31
C ASP A 141 -9.54 12.21 -12.32
N GLU A 142 -9.82 12.43 -13.60
CA GLU A 142 -9.67 11.42 -14.65
C GLU A 142 -8.22 11.01 -14.85
N ASP A 143 -7.30 11.98 -14.86
CA ASP A 143 -5.86 11.74 -14.95
C ASP A 143 -5.32 11.02 -13.71
N LEU A 144 -5.80 11.34 -12.51
CA LEU A 144 -5.41 10.63 -11.28
C LEU A 144 -5.82 9.16 -11.34
N GLU A 145 -7.03 8.87 -11.80
CA GLU A 145 -7.52 7.49 -11.93
C GLU A 145 -6.78 6.73 -13.02
N LEU A 146 -6.64 7.32 -14.20
CA LEU A 146 -5.93 6.72 -15.33
C LEU A 146 -4.47 6.43 -14.97
N ALA A 147 -3.81 7.32 -14.24
CA ALA A 147 -2.43 7.13 -13.79
C ALA A 147 -2.28 5.89 -12.90
N MET A 148 -3.24 5.62 -12.00
CA MET A 148 -3.19 4.42 -11.15
C MET A 148 -3.55 3.15 -11.92
N GLN A 149 -4.57 3.21 -12.77
CA GLN A 149 -5.01 2.05 -13.55
C GLN A 149 -4.03 1.66 -14.65
N LYS A 150 -3.39 2.62 -15.33
CA LYS A 150 -2.45 2.34 -16.43
C LYS A 150 -1.00 2.32 -15.97
N GLY A 151 -0.64 3.09 -14.95
CA GLY A 151 0.74 3.19 -14.45
C GLY A 151 1.14 2.05 -13.53
N VAL A 152 0.23 1.59 -12.65
CA VAL A 152 0.50 0.51 -11.68
C VAL A 152 -0.55 -0.61 -11.72
N ASN A 153 -1.38 -0.64 -12.77
CA ASN A 153 -2.36 -1.70 -13.03
C ASN A 153 -3.35 -1.90 -11.87
N TYR A 154 -3.77 -0.82 -11.22
CA TYR A 154 -4.85 -0.90 -10.24
C TYR A 154 -6.14 -1.28 -10.94
N PRO A 155 -6.96 -2.18 -10.36
CA PRO A 155 -8.19 -2.65 -11.00
C PRO A 155 -9.24 -1.55 -11.10
N LYS A 156 -9.15 -0.50 -10.26
CA LYS A 156 -10.06 0.64 -10.26
C LYS A 156 -9.33 1.94 -9.87
N GLY A 157 -9.86 3.07 -10.32
CA GLY A 157 -9.46 4.39 -9.86
C GLY A 157 -9.78 4.59 -8.37
N LEU A 158 -8.87 5.23 -7.64
CA LEU A 158 -8.98 5.38 -6.19
C LEU A 158 -10.11 6.34 -5.77
N LEU A 159 -10.41 7.37 -6.56
CA LEU A 159 -11.51 8.29 -6.26
C LEU A 159 -12.87 7.63 -6.48
N THR A 160 -12.99 6.78 -7.50
CA THR A 160 -14.16 5.94 -7.76
C THR A 160 -14.35 4.93 -6.63
N TRP A 161 -13.28 4.24 -6.20
CA TRP A 161 -13.36 3.37 -5.02
C TRP A 161 -13.79 4.12 -3.76
N GLY A 162 -13.26 5.33 -3.53
CA GLY A 162 -13.67 6.17 -2.40
C GLY A 162 -15.17 6.48 -2.40
N LYS A 163 -15.77 6.71 -3.57
CA LYS A 163 -17.22 6.92 -3.71
C LYS A 163 -18.02 5.65 -3.45
N GLU A 164 -17.58 4.51 -3.97
CA GLU A 164 -18.28 3.22 -3.81
C GLU A 164 -18.23 2.69 -2.38
N ILE A 165 -17.07 2.77 -1.72
CA ILE A 165 -16.90 2.38 -0.32
C ILE A 165 -17.57 3.42 0.61
N GLY A 166 -17.60 4.68 0.17
CA GLY A 166 -18.10 5.81 0.93
C GLY A 166 -16.99 6.50 1.71
N TYR A 167 -16.79 7.80 1.45
CA TYR A 167 -15.74 8.59 2.09
C TYR A 167 -15.89 8.65 3.62
N ALA A 168 -17.11 8.56 4.15
CA ALA A 168 -17.35 8.48 5.58
C ALA A 168 -16.67 7.24 6.21
N LYS A 169 -16.72 6.08 5.53
CA LYS A 169 -16.07 4.86 6.01
C LYS A 169 -14.54 4.94 5.94
N ILE A 170 -14.03 5.57 4.89
CA ILE A 170 -12.58 5.84 4.73
C ILE A 170 -12.11 6.78 5.85
N SER A 171 -12.87 7.85 6.10
CA SER A 171 -12.62 8.83 7.17
C SER A 171 -12.62 8.17 8.55
N GLU A 172 -13.63 7.34 8.85
CA GLU A 172 -13.71 6.58 10.10
C GLU A 172 -12.49 5.65 10.26
N THR A 173 -12.13 4.90 9.21
CA THR A 173 -11.00 3.97 9.25
C THR A 173 -9.69 4.70 9.57
N LEU A 174 -9.42 5.82 8.91
CA LEU A 174 -8.23 6.62 9.15
C LEU A 174 -8.24 7.31 10.52
N GLN A 175 -9.41 7.74 11.00
CA GLN A 175 -9.55 8.32 12.34
C GLN A 175 -9.21 7.28 13.41
N ASN A 176 -9.74 6.06 13.29
CA ASN A 176 -9.46 4.97 14.23
C ASN A 176 -7.97 4.63 14.26
N LEU A 177 -7.31 4.53 13.10
CA LEU A 177 -5.86 4.31 13.02
C LEU A 177 -5.07 5.48 13.62
N TYR A 178 -5.49 6.72 13.37
CA TYR A 178 -4.85 7.89 13.97
C TYR A 178 -4.98 7.88 15.50
N GLU A 179 -6.14 7.54 16.03
CA GLU A 179 -6.39 7.44 17.48
C GLU A 179 -5.66 6.27 18.14
N GLU A 180 -5.58 5.13 17.46
CA GLU A 180 -4.89 3.95 17.96
C GLU A 180 -3.37 4.15 18.02
N TYR A 181 -2.77 4.65 16.92
CA TYR A 181 -1.32 4.77 16.83
C TYR A 181 -0.79 6.14 17.28
N GLN A 182 -1.63 7.17 17.36
CA GLN A 182 -1.24 8.55 17.64
C GLN A 182 -0.17 9.07 16.66
N GLU A 183 -0.30 8.69 15.37
CA GLU A 183 0.68 8.99 14.34
C GLU A 183 0.11 9.84 13.19
N GLU A 184 0.82 10.92 12.86
CA GLU A 184 0.57 11.76 11.69
C GLU A 184 0.61 11.01 10.34
N ARG A 185 1.09 9.76 10.33
CA ARG A 185 0.97 8.85 9.20
C ARG A 185 -0.48 8.69 8.74
N TYR A 186 -1.41 8.57 9.69
CA TYR A 186 -2.83 8.31 9.41
C TYR A 186 -3.67 9.57 9.26
N ARG A 187 -3.05 10.76 9.26
CA ARG A 187 -3.77 12.02 9.13
C ARG A 187 -4.56 12.06 7.81
N GLN A 188 -5.80 12.50 7.93
CA GLN A 188 -6.72 12.60 6.79
C GLN A 188 -6.42 13.83 5.94
N SER A 189 -6.61 13.71 4.63
CA SER A 189 -6.69 14.88 3.76
C SER A 189 -7.82 15.80 4.24
N PRO A 190 -7.59 17.12 4.34
CA PRO A 190 -8.66 18.06 4.67
C PRO A 190 -9.85 18.01 3.69
N LEU A 191 -9.64 17.55 2.45
CA LEU A 191 -10.71 17.40 1.46
C LEU A 191 -11.58 16.19 1.75
N LEU A 192 -11.05 15.13 2.37
CA LEU A 192 -11.79 13.90 2.66
C LEU A 192 -13.04 14.20 3.50
N ARG A 193 -12.90 15.02 4.54
CA ARG A 193 -14.00 15.46 5.41
C ARG A 193 -15.10 16.26 4.68
N LYS A 194 -14.78 16.88 3.54
CA LYS A 194 -15.73 17.65 2.72
C LYS A 194 -16.44 16.80 1.68
N LEU A 195 -15.94 15.59 1.42
CA LEU A 195 -16.54 14.61 0.51
C LEU A 195 -17.48 13.63 1.24
N ASN A 196 -17.51 13.70 2.58
CA ASN A 196 -18.43 12.98 3.45
C ASN A 196 -19.84 13.56 3.41
#